data_AF-A0A093ZV68-F1
#
_entry.id   AF-A0A093ZV68-F1
#
_cell.length_a   1.000
_cell.length_b   1.000
_cell.length_c   1.000
_cell.angle_alpha   90.00
_cell.angle_beta   90.00
_cell.angle_gamma   90.00
#
_symmetry.space_group_name_H-M   'P 1'
#
loop_
_entity.id
_entity.type
_entity.pdbx_description
1 polymer ?
#
loop_
_entity_poly.entity_id
_entity_poly.type
_entity_poly.pdbx_seq_one_letter_code
_entity_poly.pdbx_strand_id
1 'polypeptide(L)'
;MIIPALSQGEMNGAVHEPFVPTFIEELTFASSIASQAGYEFRACAKAAFKGVREAVAGITVFDPLGGEAVVKIKGMKCTAISGGGPTDVVRKHCGTAVWEPDVDLLGDLQMLRVLRGAAVRATSPGVAGREDVEIVAWWFCDSALRDVKEVEVSPQRREMYEFLLHQREIVRAGRAEYQTPAWEALDEFSTQER
;
A
#
# COMPACT_ATOMS: atom_id res chain seq x y z
N MET A 1 -5.21 -17.59 23.28
CA MET A 1 -5.96 -18.24 22.18
C MET A 1 -4.99 -18.44 21.03
N ILE A 2 -4.78 -19.68 20.57
CA ILE A 2 -3.93 -19.95 19.40
C ILE A 2 -4.89 -20.25 18.25
N ILE A 3 -4.73 -19.55 17.12
CA ILE A 3 -5.45 -19.85 15.89
C ILE A 3 -4.44 -20.56 14.98
N PRO A 4 -4.47 -21.90 14.87
CA PRO A 4 -3.46 -22.66 14.11
C PRO A 4 -3.40 -22.25 12.63
N ALA A 5 -4.50 -21.76 12.07
CA ALA A 5 -4.54 -21.24 10.71
C ALA A 5 -3.65 -20.00 10.51
N LEU A 6 -3.31 -19.27 11.57
CA LEU A 6 -2.43 -18.10 11.49
C LEU A 6 -0.95 -18.49 11.43
N SER A 7 -0.58 -19.66 11.98
CA SER A 7 0.81 -20.13 11.95
C SER A 7 1.18 -20.84 10.65
N GLN A 8 0.24 -21.11 9.73
CA GLN A 8 0.46 -21.77 8.44
C GLN A 8 1.32 -23.06 8.50
N GLY A 9 1.37 -23.73 9.65
CA GLY A 9 2.22 -24.92 9.87
C GLY A 9 3.67 -24.63 10.30
N GLU A 10 4.12 -23.38 10.30
CA GLU A 10 5.43 -22.97 10.82
C GLU A 10 5.31 -22.53 12.29
N MET A 11 5.66 -23.43 13.21
CA MET A 11 5.60 -23.13 14.66
C MET A 11 6.62 -22.08 15.13
N ASN A 12 7.67 -21.81 14.35
CA ASN A 12 8.78 -20.93 14.76
C ASN A 12 8.80 -19.55 14.08
N GLY A 13 7.92 -19.28 13.09
CA GLY A 13 8.12 -18.14 12.17
C GLY A 13 7.00 -17.11 12.07
N ALA A 14 5.74 -17.46 12.33
CA ALA A 14 4.63 -16.58 11.92
C ALA A 14 3.99 -15.77 13.05
N VAL A 15 3.95 -16.29 14.28
CA VAL A 15 3.26 -15.65 15.42
C VAL A 15 4.25 -15.44 16.55
N HIS A 16 4.84 -14.24 16.63
CA HIS A 16 5.84 -13.89 17.64
C HIS A 16 5.24 -13.27 18.90
N GLU A 17 3.98 -12.86 18.85
CA GLU A 17 3.30 -12.16 19.94
C GLU A 17 1.93 -12.79 20.23
N PRO A 18 1.44 -12.71 21.48
CA PRO A 18 0.09 -13.15 21.80
C PRO A 18 -0.96 -12.20 21.21
N PHE A 19 -1.93 -12.78 20.51
CA PHE A 19 -3.08 -12.05 19.96
C PHE A 19 -4.34 -12.28 20.79
N VAL A 20 -5.12 -11.22 21.00
CA VAL A 20 -6.43 -11.27 21.67
C VAL A 20 -7.55 -10.82 20.73
N PRO A 21 -8.71 -11.51 20.71
CA PRO A 21 -9.87 -11.03 19.98
C PRO A 21 -10.33 -9.67 20.53
N THR A 22 -10.46 -8.68 19.66
CA THR A 22 -10.93 -7.33 20.01
C THR A 22 -12.28 -7.01 19.38
N PHE A 23 -12.63 -7.69 18.29
CA PHE A 23 -13.89 -7.46 17.58
C PHE A 23 -14.33 -8.73 16.83
N ILE A 24 -15.64 -8.98 16.76
CA ILE A 24 -16.24 -10.05 15.96
C ILE A 24 -17.32 -9.42 15.09
N GLU A 25 -17.23 -9.59 13.76
CA GLU A 25 -18.22 -9.07 12.81
C GLU A 25 -19.55 -9.81 12.92
N GLU A 26 -19.49 -11.14 12.93
CA GLU A 26 -20.67 -11.99 12.97
C GLU A 26 -20.36 -13.28 13.73
N LEU A 27 -21.27 -13.66 14.61
CA LEU A 27 -21.22 -14.88 15.40
C LEU A 27 -22.58 -15.56 15.34
N THR A 28 -22.63 -16.78 14.79
CA THR A 28 -23.86 -17.56 14.69
C THR A 28 -23.69 -18.92 15.35
N PHE A 29 -24.77 -19.36 16.00
CA PHE A 29 -24.88 -20.66 16.65
C PHE A 29 -26.15 -21.34 16.16
N ALA A 30 -26.06 -22.62 15.82
CA ALA A 30 -27.23 -23.45 15.60
C ALA A 30 -27.91 -23.75 16.94
N SER A 31 -29.24 -23.62 17.00
CA SER A 31 -30.02 -23.95 18.19
C SER A 31 -29.95 -25.42 18.57
N SER A 32 -29.59 -26.28 17.61
CA SER A 32 -29.45 -27.74 17.77
C SER A 32 -28.04 -28.19 18.10
N ILE A 33 -27.15 -27.30 18.53
CA ILE A 33 -25.77 -27.67 18.87
C ILE A 33 -25.74 -28.67 20.03
N ALA A 34 -24.95 -29.73 19.90
CA ALA A 34 -24.78 -30.72 20.95
C ALA A 34 -24.13 -30.09 22.20
N SER A 35 -24.76 -30.29 23.36
CA SER A 35 -24.30 -29.75 24.65
C SER A 35 -23.68 -30.79 25.57
N GLN A 36 -23.56 -32.04 25.11
CA GLN A 36 -23.03 -33.14 25.92
C GLN A 36 -21.52 -32.97 26.13
N ALA A 37 -21.06 -33.09 27.37
CA ALA A 37 -19.63 -33.06 27.68
C ALA A 37 -18.90 -34.21 26.97
N GLY A 38 -17.74 -33.92 26.40
CA GLY A 38 -16.96 -34.88 25.61
C GLY A 38 -17.42 -35.03 24.17
N TYR A 39 -18.45 -34.30 23.74
CA TYR A 39 -18.84 -34.25 22.34
C TYR A 39 -17.77 -33.50 21.52
N GLU A 40 -17.18 -34.18 20.55
CA GLU A 40 -16.13 -33.63 19.71
C GLU A 40 -16.70 -32.98 18.45
N PHE A 41 -16.28 -31.76 18.16
CA PHE A 41 -16.65 -31.07 16.92
C PHE A 41 -15.46 -31.01 15.95
N ARG A 42 -15.76 -30.93 14.66
CA ARG A 42 -14.74 -30.64 13.65
C ARG A 42 -14.73 -29.15 13.37
N ALA A 43 -13.58 -28.51 13.51
CA ALA A 43 -13.44 -27.09 13.22
C ALA A 43 -12.49 -26.85 12.06
N CYS A 44 -12.84 -25.94 11.16
CA CYS A 44 -11.90 -25.32 10.25
C CYS A 44 -11.73 -23.85 10.62
N ALA A 45 -10.51 -23.34 10.45
CA ALA A 45 -10.21 -21.95 10.68
C ALA A 45 -9.43 -21.40 9.47
N LYS A 46 -9.70 -20.15 9.13
CA LYS A 46 -8.90 -19.36 8.21
C LYS A 46 -8.46 -18.12 8.96
N ALA A 47 -7.18 -17.77 8.88
CA ALA A 47 -6.67 -16.54 9.47
C ALA A 47 -5.62 -15.91 8.57
N ALA A 48 -5.53 -14.59 8.62
CA ALA A 48 -4.52 -13.83 7.90
C ALA A 48 -4.16 -12.57 8.69
N PHE A 49 -2.90 -12.14 8.56
CA PHE A 49 -2.49 -10.84 9.09
C PHE A 49 -3.12 -9.70 8.28
N LYS A 50 -3.64 -8.70 8.99
CA LYS A 50 -4.16 -7.44 8.44
C LYS A 50 -3.31 -6.26 8.95
N GLY A 51 -2.02 -6.48 9.11
CA GLY A 51 -1.07 -5.52 9.65
C GLY A 51 -0.07 -6.19 10.58
N VAL A 52 0.83 -5.39 11.15
CA VAL A 52 1.90 -5.87 12.05
C VAL A 52 1.32 -6.40 13.36
N ARG A 53 0.23 -5.76 13.84
CA ARG A 53 -0.39 -6.05 15.15
C ARG A 53 -1.84 -6.49 15.03
N GLU A 54 -2.32 -6.77 13.82
CA GLU A 54 -3.70 -7.15 13.56
C GLU A 54 -3.77 -8.42 12.73
N ALA A 55 -4.64 -9.33 13.12
CA ALA A 55 -5.02 -10.49 12.35
C ALA A 55 -6.54 -10.56 12.23
N VAL A 56 -7.03 -11.09 11.12
CA VAL A 56 -8.44 -11.38 10.91
C VAL A 56 -8.60 -12.88 10.74
N ALA A 57 -9.53 -13.46 11.48
CA ALA A 57 -9.83 -14.87 11.49
C ALA A 57 -11.32 -15.15 11.24
N GLY A 58 -11.58 -16.32 10.66
CA GLY A 58 -12.89 -16.94 10.58
C GLY A 58 -12.79 -18.38 11.06
N ILE A 59 -13.80 -18.84 11.78
CA ILE A 59 -13.88 -20.19 12.35
C ILE A 59 -15.24 -20.76 11.96
N THR A 60 -15.25 -21.98 11.42
CA THR A 60 -16.48 -22.73 11.18
C THR A 60 -16.38 -24.07 11.88
N VAL A 61 -17.37 -24.38 12.70
CA VAL A 61 -17.46 -25.61 13.48
C VAL A 61 -18.61 -26.45 12.92
N PHE A 62 -18.34 -27.72 12.68
CA PHE A 62 -19.23 -28.68 12.09
C PHE A 62 -19.57 -29.79 13.09
N ASP A 63 -20.83 -30.20 13.09
CA ASP A 63 -21.28 -31.42 13.73
C ASP A 63 -20.74 -32.63 12.95
N PRO A 64 -20.01 -33.57 13.58
CA PRO A 64 -19.48 -34.74 12.91
C PRO A 64 -20.54 -35.72 12.39
N LEU A 65 -21.73 -35.75 12.99
CA LEU A 65 -22.85 -36.63 12.60
C LEU A 65 -23.69 -36.01 11.49
N GLY A 66 -23.97 -34.70 11.60
CA GLY A 66 -24.83 -33.98 10.65
C GLY A 66 -24.08 -33.40 9.45
N GLY A 67 -22.77 -33.13 9.57
CA GLY A 67 -22.00 -32.40 8.56
C GLY A 67 -22.33 -30.91 8.45
N GLU A 68 -23.36 -30.45 9.17
CA GLU A 68 -23.83 -29.07 9.17
C GLU A 68 -22.97 -28.18 10.06
N ALA A 69 -22.85 -26.90 9.67
CA ALA A 69 -22.15 -25.89 10.45
C ALA A 69 -22.99 -25.48 11.66
N VAL A 70 -22.50 -25.78 12.87
CA VAL A 70 -23.17 -25.48 14.14
C VAL A 70 -22.68 -24.19 14.78
N VAL A 71 -21.46 -23.74 14.46
CA VAL A 71 -20.95 -22.43 14.88
C VAL A 71 -20.22 -21.79 13.71
N LYS A 72 -20.47 -20.50 13.48
CA LYS A 72 -19.70 -19.71 12.51
C LYS A 72 -19.29 -18.40 13.14
N ILE A 73 -17.99 -18.13 13.11
CA ILE A 73 -17.37 -16.87 13.51
C ILE A 73 -16.77 -16.27 12.25
N LYS A 74 -17.23 -15.08 11.87
CA LYS A 74 -16.74 -14.35 10.70
C LYS A 74 -16.15 -13.02 11.14
N GLY A 75 -15.05 -12.63 10.49
CA GLY A 75 -14.44 -11.32 10.68
C GLY A 75 -13.92 -11.07 12.10
N MET A 76 -13.49 -12.11 12.82
CA MET A 76 -12.89 -11.96 14.14
C MET A 76 -11.55 -11.24 14.01
N LYS A 77 -11.46 -10.00 14.50
CA LYS A 77 -10.22 -9.25 14.57
C LYS A 77 -9.51 -9.59 15.87
N CYS A 78 -8.22 -9.87 15.75
CA CYS A 78 -7.34 -10.10 16.86
C CYS A 78 -6.21 -9.08 16.84
N THR A 79 -5.88 -8.52 18.00
CA THR A 79 -4.82 -7.52 18.16
C THR A 79 -3.70 -8.07 19.05
N ALA A 80 -2.45 -7.78 18.72
CA ALA A 80 -1.30 -8.16 19.53
C ALA A 80 -1.26 -7.38 20.86
N ILE A 81 -1.15 -8.08 21.99
CA ILE A 81 -1.17 -7.46 23.33
C ILE A 81 0.10 -6.63 23.57
N SER A 82 1.25 -7.10 23.09
CA SER A 82 2.53 -6.40 23.22
C SER A 82 2.75 -5.38 22.10
N GLY A 83 3.39 -4.25 22.43
CA GLY A 83 3.96 -3.31 21.47
C GLY A 83 5.44 -3.57 21.22
N GLY A 84 5.90 -4.81 21.45
CA GLY A 84 7.30 -5.19 21.59
C GLY A 84 7.87 -6.01 20.43
N GLY A 85 7.09 -6.23 19.36
CA GLY A 85 7.64 -6.72 18.10
C GLY A 85 8.69 -5.75 17.56
N PRO A 86 9.69 -6.22 16.78
CA PRO A 86 10.76 -5.38 16.28
C PRO A 86 10.17 -4.11 15.66
N THR A 87 10.44 -2.98 16.31
CA THR A 87 9.95 -1.63 15.96
C THR A 87 10.49 -1.12 14.63
N ASP A 88 11.31 -1.92 13.93
CA ASP A 88 11.99 -1.58 12.69
C ASP A 88 11.39 -2.26 11.45
N VAL A 89 10.08 -2.52 11.43
CA VAL A 89 9.40 -2.52 10.13
C VAL A 89 9.09 -1.08 9.77
N VAL A 90 10.15 -0.30 9.51
CA VAL A 90 10.05 0.84 8.60
C VAL A 90 9.44 0.24 7.35
N ARG A 91 8.16 0.53 7.09
CA ARG A 91 7.56 0.25 5.79
C ARG A 91 8.39 1.05 4.80
N LYS A 92 9.39 0.38 4.23
CA LYS A 92 9.96 0.81 2.97
C LYS A 92 8.77 0.81 2.02
N HIS A 93 8.16 1.96 1.82
CA HIS A 93 7.34 2.27 0.63
C HIS A 93 8.22 2.25 -0.64
N CYS A 94 9.23 1.38 -0.67
CA CYS A 94 10.04 1.08 -1.82
C CYS A 94 9.25 0.01 -2.57
N GLY A 95 8.45 0.43 -3.54
CA GLY A 95 7.99 -0.49 -4.57
C GLY A 95 9.22 -1.14 -5.20
N THR A 96 9.22 -2.46 -5.29
CA THR A 96 10.23 -3.17 -6.07
C THR A 96 9.85 -3.01 -7.54
N ALA A 97 10.69 -2.34 -8.33
CA ALA A 97 10.53 -2.36 -9.78
C ALA A 97 10.77 -3.78 -10.27
N VAL A 98 9.69 -4.49 -10.60
CA VAL A 98 9.75 -5.78 -11.29
C VAL A 98 9.70 -5.46 -12.77
N TRP A 99 10.84 -5.64 -13.45
CA TRP A 99 10.90 -5.55 -14.90
C TRP A 99 10.35 -6.87 -15.46
N GLU A 100 9.09 -6.86 -15.83
CA GLU A 100 8.50 -7.95 -16.62
C GLU A 100 8.90 -7.75 -18.09
N PRO A 101 9.25 -8.83 -18.82
CA PRO A 101 9.52 -8.72 -20.24
C PRO A 101 8.27 -8.19 -20.94
N ASP A 102 8.43 -7.10 -21.68
CA ASP A 102 7.36 -6.57 -22.52
C ASP A 102 7.09 -7.60 -23.61
N VAL A 103 6.05 -8.41 -23.41
CA VAL A 103 5.61 -9.35 -24.43
C VAL A 103 4.84 -8.51 -25.44
N ASP A 104 5.47 -8.24 -26.57
CA ASP A 104 4.86 -7.48 -27.64
C ASP A 104 3.72 -8.29 -28.29
N LEU A 105 2.54 -8.19 -27.69
CA LEU A 105 1.33 -8.85 -28.14
C LEU A 105 0.64 -8.09 -29.28
N LEU A 106 1.16 -6.92 -29.67
CA LEU A 106 0.54 -6.03 -30.64
C LEU A 106 1.50 -5.79 -31.80
N GLY A 107 1.08 -6.07 -33.04
CA GLY A 107 1.84 -5.59 -34.19
C GLY A 107 1.91 -4.05 -34.22
N ASP A 108 2.92 -3.47 -34.88
CA ASP A 108 3.19 -2.03 -34.96
C ASP A 108 1.95 -1.15 -35.16
N LEU A 109 1.06 -1.56 -36.08
CA LEU A 109 -0.16 -0.83 -36.39
C LEU A 109 -1.21 -0.88 -35.27
N GLN A 110 -1.26 -1.98 -34.53
CA GLN A 110 -2.15 -2.13 -33.37
C GLN A 110 -1.62 -1.32 -32.19
N MET A 111 -0.32 -1.35 -31.94
CA MET A 111 0.34 -0.50 -30.95
C MET A 111 0.08 0.99 -31.24
N LEU A 112 0.33 1.45 -32.48
CA LEU A 112 0.07 2.84 -32.89
C LEU A 112 -1.41 3.24 -32.70
N ARG A 113 -2.35 2.32 -32.92
CA ARG A 113 -3.78 2.57 -32.72
C ARG A 113 -4.11 2.72 -31.23
N VAL A 114 -3.53 1.91 -30.36
CA VAL A 114 -3.70 2.00 -28.89
C VAL A 114 -3.08 3.29 -28.37
N LEU A 115 -1.85 3.62 -28.79
CA LEU A 115 -1.15 4.85 -28.40
C LEU A 115 -1.89 6.10 -28.86
N ARG A 116 -2.38 6.15 -30.11
CA ARG A 116 -3.21 7.26 -30.58
C ARG A 116 -4.53 7.36 -29.81
N GLY A 117 -5.17 6.23 -29.52
CA GLY A 117 -6.39 6.21 -28.70
C GLY A 117 -6.14 6.70 -27.27
N ALA A 118 -4.99 6.38 -26.68
CA ALA A 118 -4.59 6.85 -25.36
C ALA A 118 -4.25 8.35 -25.37
N ALA A 119 -3.55 8.85 -26.40
CA ALA A 119 -3.24 10.27 -26.55
C ALA A 119 -4.50 11.14 -26.70
N VAL A 120 -5.52 10.63 -27.43
CA VAL A 120 -6.84 11.29 -27.54
C VAL A 120 -7.61 11.28 -26.22
N ARG A 121 -7.42 10.25 -25.37
CA ARG A 121 -8.02 10.21 -24.03
C ARG A 121 -7.25 11.09 -23.03
N ALA A 122 -5.94 11.19 -23.15
CA ALA A 122 -5.12 12.07 -22.31
C ALA A 122 -5.38 13.56 -22.56
N THR A 123 -5.94 13.91 -23.72
CA THR A 123 -6.40 15.27 -24.07
C THR A 123 -7.85 15.56 -23.63
N SER A 124 -8.48 14.65 -22.86
CA SER A 124 -9.81 14.92 -22.31
C SER A 124 -9.75 15.99 -21.21
N PRO A 125 -10.65 16.99 -21.22
CA PRO A 125 -10.61 18.09 -20.27
C PRO A 125 -10.96 17.57 -18.87
N GLY A 126 -9.98 17.52 -17.97
CA GLY A 126 -10.17 17.14 -16.56
C GLY A 126 -9.11 16.21 -15.97
N VAL A 127 -8.22 15.64 -16.78
CA VAL A 127 -7.01 14.96 -16.28
C VAL A 127 -5.86 15.94 -16.42
N ALA A 128 -5.26 16.37 -15.30
CA ALA A 128 -4.02 17.13 -15.34
C ALA A 128 -3.01 16.35 -16.20
N GLY A 129 -2.54 16.95 -17.28
CA GLY A 129 -1.58 16.32 -18.16
C GLY A 129 -0.34 15.90 -17.35
N ARG A 130 0.38 14.90 -17.82
CA ARG A 130 1.67 14.52 -17.21
C ARG A 130 2.59 15.76 -17.05
N GLU A 131 2.55 16.65 -18.03
CA GLU A 131 3.24 17.93 -18.04
C GLU A 131 2.80 18.84 -16.88
N ASP A 132 1.51 18.89 -16.54
CA ASP A 132 0.98 19.67 -15.41
C ASP A 132 1.48 19.15 -14.06
N VAL A 133 1.54 17.83 -13.89
CA VAL A 133 2.02 17.20 -12.64
C VAL A 133 3.52 17.45 -12.46
N GLU A 134 4.30 17.32 -13.53
CA GLU A 134 5.74 17.55 -13.51
C GLU A 134 6.07 19.03 -13.24
N ILE A 135 5.31 19.98 -13.82
CA ILE A 135 5.40 21.43 -13.54
C ILE A 135 5.10 21.72 -12.06
N VAL A 136 4.00 21.17 -11.52
CA VAL A 136 3.60 21.39 -10.12
C VAL A 136 4.64 20.80 -9.15
N ALA A 137 5.16 19.61 -9.44
CA ALA A 137 6.21 18.98 -8.64
C ALA A 137 7.49 19.83 -8.63
N TRP A 138 7.89 20.36 -9.80
CA TRP A 138 9.04 21.25 -9.87
C TRP A 138 8.81 22.55 -9.11
N TRP A 139 7.65 23.20 -9.32
CA TRP A 139 7.31 24.45 -8.64
C TRP A 139 7.38 24.30 -7.12
N PHE A 140 6.86 23.19 -6.59
CA PHE A 140 6.93 22.89 -5.16
C PHE A 140 8.37 22.75 -4.67
N CYS A 141 9.21 22.01 -5.41
CA CYS A 141 10.62 21.84 -5.08
C CYS A 141 11.38 23.18 -5.11
N ASP A 142 11.19 23.99 -6.15
CA ASP A 142 11.86 25.29 -6.27
C ASP A 142 11.38 26.28 -5.21
N SER A 143 10.08 26.32 -4.89
CA SER A 143 9.53 27.13 -3.80
C SER A 143 10.13 26.72 -2.45
N ALA A 144 10.17 25.42 -2.16
CA ALA A 144 10.77 24.91 -0.91
C ALA A 144 12.27 25.27 -0.82
N LEU A 145 13.01 25.21 -1.93
CA LEU A 145 14.42 25.62 -1.98
C LEU A 145 14.65 27.13 -1.88
N ARG A 146 13.63 27.97 -2.10
CA ARG A 146 13.73 29.43 -1.83
C ARG A 146 13.64 29.72 -0.33
N ASP A 147 12.83 28.95 0.38
CA ASP A 147 12.52 29.20 1.79
C ASP A 147 13.52 28.53 2.74
N VAL A 148 14.03 27.33 2.38
CA VAL A 148 14.95 26.56 3.22
C VAL A 148 16.37 27.14 3.13
N LYS A 149 16.95 27.51 4.27
CA LYS A 149 18.36 27.90 4.36
C LYS A 149 19.23 26.68 4.63
N GLU A 150 20.47 26.70 4.13
CA GLU A 150 21.43 25.60 4.34
C GLU A 150 21.65 25.28 5.84
N VAL A 151 21.61 26.30 6.71
CA VAL A 151 21.75 26.15 8.16
C VAL A 151 20.60 25.40 8.83
N GLU A 152 19.46 25.28 8.16
CA GLU A 152 18.26 24.56 8.64
C GLU A 152 18.26 23.09 8.18
N VAL A 153 19.18 22.71 7.30
CA VAL A 153 19.28 21.35 6.74
C VAL A 153 20.06 20.46 7.69
N SER A 154 19.43 19.37 8.14
CA SER A 154 20.10 18.40 9.00
C SER A 154 21.25 17.68 8.26
N PRO A 155 22.31 17.24 8.95
CA PRO A 155 23.44 16.57 8.32
C PRO A 155 23.04 15.35 7.48
N GLN A 156 22.02 14.59 7.90
CA GLN A 156 21.54 13.41 7.16
C GLN A 156 20.82 13.76 5.84
N ARG A 157 20.40 15.02 5.63
CA ARG A 157 19.63 15.46 4.45
C ARG A 157 20.44 16.35 3.52
N ARG A 158 21.73 16.57 3.82
CA ARG A 158 22.60 17.47 3.06
C ARG A 158 22.79 17.02 1.61
N GLU A 159 23.06 15.74 1.37
CA GLU A 159 23.23 15.20 0.01
C GLU A 159 21.97 15.41 -0.85
N MET A 160 20.78 15.21 -0.26
CA MET A 160 19.51 15.43 -0.96
C MET A 160 19.28 16.92 -1.26
N TYR A 161 19.62 17.80 -0.33
CA TYR A 161 19.53 19.25 -0.52
C TYR A 161 20.49 19.73 -1.63
N GLU A 162 21.73 19.28 -1.62
CA GLU A 162 22.72 19.57 -2.67
C GLU A 162 22.29 19.04 -4.04
N PHE A 163 21.74 17.82 -4.08
CA PHE A 163 21.17 17.26 -5.30
C PHE A 163 20.04 18.13 -5.86
N LEU A 164 19.11 18.58 -5.02
CA LEU A 164 17.99 19.41 -5.44
C LEU A 164 18.45 20.80 -5.93
N LEU A 165 19.47 21.40 -5.31
CA LEU A 165 20.10 22.62 -5.81
C LEU A 165 20.74 22.41 -7.19
N HIS A 166 21.43 21.28 -7.38
CA HIS A 166 22.02 20.95 -8.68
C HIS A 166 20.96 20.76 -9.78
N GLN A 167 19.86 20.07 -9.46
CA GLN A 167 18.73 19.92 -10.40
C GLN A 167 18.11 21.27 -10.78
N ARG A 168 17.97 22.16 -9.81
CA ARG A 168 17.48 23.53 -10.04
C ARG A 168 18.37 24.30 -11.03
N GLU A 169 19.69 24.18 -10.89
CA GLU A 169 20.64 24.80 -11.82
C GLU A 169 20.55 24.20 -13.24
N ILE A 170 20.40 22.88 -13.37
CA ILE A 170 20.23 22.21 -14.67
C ILE A 170 18.99 22.73 -15.39
N VAL A 171 17.88 22.82 -14.67
CA VAL A 171 16.61 23.31 -15.22
C VAL A 171 16.70 24.79 -15.61
N ARG A 172 17.27 25.64 -14.75
CA ARG A 172 17.49 27.06 -15.08
C ARG A 172 18.42 27.26 -16.27
N ALA A 173 19.35 26.33 -16.48
CA ALA A 173 20.26 26.35 -17.61
C ALA A 173 19.63 25.80 -18.91
N GLY A 174 18.36 25.35 -18.90
CA GLY A 174 17.71 24.79 -20.09
C GLY A 174 18.24 23.40 -20.48
N ARG A 175 18.89 22.68 -19.56
CA ARG A 175 19.62 21.43 -19.84
C ARG A 175 18.92 20.16 -19.36
N ALA A 176 17.70 20.28 -18.82
CA ALA A 176 16.95 19.09 -18.42
C ALA A 176 16.37 18.38 -19.66
N GLU A 177 16.54 17.06 -19.72
CA GLU A 177 16.21 16.23 -20.90
C GLU A 177 14.73 16.29 -21.31
N TYR A 178 13.84 16.57 -20.36
CA TYR A 178 12.39 16.64 -20.55
C TYR A 178 11.83 18.05 -20.32
N GLN A 179 12.68 19.08 -20.38
CA GLN A 179 12.26 20.46 -20.13
C GLN A 179 11.32 20.95 -21.22
N THR A 180 10.15 21.45 -20.82
CA THR A 180 9.20 22.12 -21.72
C THR A 180 9.31 23.64 -21.56
N PRO A 181 8.87 24.44 -22.55
CA PRO A 181 8.89 25.90 -22.43
C PRO A 181 8.09 26.44 -21.23
N ALA A 182 7.08 25.69 -20.77
CA ALA A 182 6.32 26.02 -19.57
C ALA A 182 7.18 26.04 -18.30
N TRP A 183 8.32 25.34 -18.30
CA TRP A 183 9.25 25.35 -17.17
C TRP A 183 10.06 26.65 -17.08
N GLU A 184 10.21 27.37 -18.19
CA GLU A 184 10.91 28.66 -18.22
C GLU A 184 10.06 29.79 -17.61
N ALA A 185 8.73 29.63 -17.60
CA ALA A 185 7.77 30.57 -17.04
C ALA A 185 7.33 30.22 -15.59
N LEU A 186 8.09 29.38 -14.89
CA LEU A 186 7.75 28.91 -13.53
C LEU A 186 7.66 30.04 -12.49
N ASP A 187 8.37 31.15 -12.69
CA ASP A 187 8.26 32.35 -11.84
C ASP A 187 6.90 33.06 -11.95
N GLU A 188 6.20 32.85 -13.06
CA GLU A 188 4.85 33.39 -13.32
C GLU A 188 3.76 32.39 -12.90
N PHE A 189 4.15 31.16 -12.54
CA PHE A 189 3.23 30.11 -12.11
C PHE A 189 2.73 30.39 -10.70
N SER A 190 1.60 31.07 -10.59
CA SER A 190 0.83 31.16 -9.34
C SER A 190 -0.14 29.99 -9.27
N THR A 191 -0.02 29.15 -8.25
CA THR A 191 -1.13 28.27 -7.83
C THR A 191 -2.28 29.18 -7.41
N GLN A 192 -3.25 29.42 -8.31
CA GLN A 192 -4.53 29.97 -7.89
C GLN A 192 -5.13 28.96 -6.92
N GLU A 193 -5.12 29.27 -5.62
CA GLU A 193 -5.89 28.54 -4.63
C GLU A 193 -7.34 28.50 -5.11
N ARG A 194 -7.82 27.29 -5.42
CA ARG A 194 -9.22 26.97 -5.69
C ARG A 194 -9.78 26.17 -4.53
#